data_AF-H8WWC7-F1
#
_entry.id   AF-H8WWC7-F1
#
_cell.length_a   1.000
_cell.length_b   1.000
_cell.length_c   1.000
_cell.angle_alpha   90.00
_cell.angle_beta   90.00
_cell.angle_gamma   90.00
#
_symmetry.space_group_name_H-M   'P 1'
#
loop_
_entity.id
_entity.type
_entity.pdbx_description
1 polymer ?
#
loop_
_entity_poly.entity_id
_entity_poly.type
_entity_poly.pdbx_seq_one_letter_code
_entity_poly.pdbx_strand_id
1 'polypeptide(L)'
;MFQQQQQQEENYLQPHNFHNCNATLNESMFFNPDTAQEICPGIWLGPYTSLLTTPQVTNLRYAPPPQSQSAGGGYNFISNNNIKIIVNCGSTLEFLDLIENSPHISISSDVLVLSLDPSFDASMSPQGNELIQRFTRDYSKILQNYMNSFYFNNPNANNLIHNLPSNHNLSIDSPILNGSNLKLQFFKLIRLISLFKLINYDLQCLFVSEDGNGSLSTGLTIAYLMDCYRYNFQNSFKLIHERRSTIRQLQLNFYDDLLIIENLKKFYWENIELKGKNPNLLMNGFKRSMGSGNESGSTSVDDENGGGGGDEIMVGGDRKRKLH
;
A
#
# COMPACT_ATOMS: atom_id res chain seq x y z
N MET A 1 -18.22 -68.24 -5.31
CA MET A 1 -18.02 -67.64 -3.98
C MET A 1 -17.48 -66.23 -4.19
N PHE A 2 -18.38 -65.29 -4.52
CA PHE A 2 -18.06 -63.93 -4.98
C PHE A 2 -19.05 -62.96 -4.35
N GLN A 3 -18.75 -62.46 -3.15
CA GLN A 3 -19.35 -61.28 -2.52
C GLN A 3 -18.60 -60.97 -1.22
N GLN A 4 -18.57 -59.68 -0.84
CA GLN A 4 -17.93 -59.12 0.36
C GLN A 4 -16.39 -59.13 0.40
N GLN A 5 -15.78 -58.14 -0.27
CA GLN A 5 -14.87 -57.18 0.40
C GLN A 5 -14.64 -55.92 -0.48
N GLN A 6 -15.72 -55.25 -0.86
CA GLN A 6 -15.66 -53.83 -1.29
C GLN A 6 -15.98 -52.95 -0.08
N GLN A 7 -14.94 -52.60 0.71
CA GLN A 7 -14.95 -51.53 1.72
C GLN A 7 -13.57 -51.43 2.42
N GLN A 8 -12.49 -51.09 1.69
CA GLN A 8 -11.20 -50.74 2.33
C GLN A 8 -10.19 -49.98 1.44
N GLU A 9 -10.65 -49.16 0.49
CA GLU A 9 -9.79 -48.23 -0.27
C GLU A 9 -10.23 -46.77 -0.09
N GLU A 10 -9.93 -46.19 1.07
CA GLU A 10 -9.93 -44.73 1.31
C GLU A 10 -9.33 -44.46 2.71
N ASN A 11 -8.02 -44.13 2.81
CA ASN A 11 -7.37 -43.34 3.89
C ASN A 11 -5.83 -43.32 3.82
N TYR A 12 -5.23 -42.91 2.70
CA TYR A 12 -3.80 -42.51 2.68
C TYR A 12 -3.58 -41.31 1.76
N LEU A 13 -3.72 -40.10 2.31
CA LEU A 13 -3.15 -38.82 1.86
C LEU A 13 -3.61 -37.69 2.80
N GLN A 14 -2.87 -37.45 3.89
CA GLN A 14 -2.99 -36.22 4.68
C GLN A 14 -1.65 -35.45 4.67
N PRO A 15 -1.59 -34.24 4.09
CA PRO A 15 -0.49 -33.33 4.32
C PRO A 15 -0.63 -32.67 5.71
N HIS A 16 0.48 -32.50 6.43
CA HIS A 16 0.49 -31.88 7.75
C HIS A 16 -0.01 -30.43 7.73
N ASN A 17 -1.09 -30.16 8.48
CA ASN A 17 -1.58 -28.82 8.74
C ASN A 17 -0.59 -28.02 9.61
N PHE A 18 0.20 -27.15 9.00
CA PHE A 18 0.82 -26.02 9.71
C PHE A 18 -0.24 -24.94 9.96
N HIS A 19 -1.09 -25.19 10.96
CA HIS A 19 -1.95 -24.19 11.58
C HIS A 19 -1.47 -23.91 13.00
N ASN A 20 -0.41 -23.12 13.10
CA ASN A 20 -0.12 -22.41 14.35
C ASN A 20 0.69 -21.12 14.11
N CYS A 21 -0.02 -20.02 13.95
CA CYS A 21 0.49 -18.67 14.12
C CYS A 21 -0.63 -17.89 14.81
N ASN A 22 -0.33 -17.29 15.96
CA ASN A 22 -1.31 -16.62 16.82
C ASN A 22 -1.99 -15.46 16.10
N ALA A 23 -3.16 -15.72 15.52
CA ALA A 23 -4.12 -14.68 15.21
C ALA A 23 -4.92 -14.44 16.48
N THR A 24 -4.65 -13.33 17.18
CA THR A 24 -5.59 -12.73 18.13
C THR A 24 -6.78 -12.17 17.35
N LEU A 25 -7.60 -13.08 16.80
CA LEU A 25 -8.86 -12.82 16.10
C LEU A 25 -9.93 -12.45 17.13
N ASN A 26 -9.75 -11.30 17.77
CA ASN A 26 -10.66 -10.83 18.81
C ASN A 26 -10.71 -9.30 18.87
N GLU A 27 -11.02 -8.64 17.75
CA GLU A 27 -11.55 -7.27 17.73
C GLU A 27 -12.14 -6.88 16.34
N SER A 28 -13.33 -7.44 16.03
CA SER A 28 -14.39 -6.89 15.14
C SER A 28 -15.26 -8.03 14.56
N MET A 29 -16.17 -8.59 15.35
CA MET A 29 -17.16 -9.58 14.85
C MET A 29 -18.26 -8.98 13.94
N PHE A 30 -18.18 -7.68 13.64
CA PHE A 30 -19.12 -7.00 12.75
C PHE A 30 -18.35 -6.10 11.78
N PHE A 31 -18.40 -6.46 10.50
CA PHE A 31 -18.05 -5.57 9.41
C PHE A 31 -18.96 -4.33 9.46
N ASN A 32 -18.37 -3.14 9.45
CA ASN A 32 -19.10 -1.88 9.33
C ASN A 32 -18.82 -1.28 7.94
N PRO A 33 -19.86 -1.07 7.10
CA PRO A 33 -19.69 -0.44 5.79
C PRO A 33 -19.23 1.01 5.90
N ASP A 34 -19.64 1.73 6.94
CA ASP A 34 -19.46 3.18 7.09
C ASP A 34 -18.05 3.58 7.57
N THR A 35 -17.16 2.60 7.81
CA THR A 35 -15.78 2.80 8.25
C THR A 35 -14.77 2.19 7.28
N ALA A 36 -13.59 2.80 7.21
CA ALA A 36 -12.43 2.22 6.52
C ALA A 36 -12.01 0.89 7.16
N GLN A 37 -11.55 -0.03 6.32
CA GLN A 37 -11.07 -1.36 6.71
C GLN A 37 -9.63 -1.55 6.25
N GLU A 38 -8.77 -2.12 7.10
CA GLU A 38 -7.39 -2.43 6.71
C GLU A 38 -7.38 -3.69 5.83
N ILE A 39 -6.98 -3.52 4.57
CA ILE A 39 -6.90 -4.61 3.60
C ILE A 39 -5.60 -5.39 3.76
N CYS A 40 -4.50 -4.66 3.95
CA CYS A 40 -3.16 -5.18 4.24
C CYS A 40 -2.35 -4.10 4.98
N PRO A 41 -1.23 -4.43 5.64
CA PRO A 41 -0.49 -3.53 6.53
C PRO A 41 -0.30 -2.08 6.01
N GLY A 42 -0.96 -1.15 6.68
CA GLY A 42 -0.96 0.28 6.38
C GLY A 42 -1.59 0.64 5.04
N ILE A 43 -2.55 -0.13 4.53
CA ILE A 43 -3.42 0.19 3.39
C ILE A 43 -4.88 0.00 3.81
N TRP A 44 -5.59 1.11 3.87
CA TRP A 44 -6.99 1.19 4.25
C TRP A 44 -7.87 1.47 3.03
N LEU A 45 -9.07 0.91 3.03
CA LEU A 45 -10.08 1.13 2.00
C LEU A 45 -11.40 1.46 2.69
N GLY A 46 -12.02 2.59 2.35
CA GLY A 46 -13.21 3.06 3.07
C GLY A 46 -14.08 4.09 2.34
N PRO A 47 -15.29 4.33 2.85
CA PRO A 47 -16.18 5.39 2.38
C PRO A 47 -15.66 6.79 2.73
N TYR A 48 -16.21 7.81 2.08
CA TYR A 48 -16.02 9.23 2.43
C TYR A 48 -16.35 9.54 3.91
N THR A 49 -17.28 8.81 4.52
CA THR A 49 -17.59 8.94 5.97
C THR A 49 -16.38 8.64 6.87
N SER A 50 -15.39 7.90 6.38
CA SER A 50 -14.12 7.65 7.10
C SER A 50 -13.25 8.91 7.27
N LEU A 51 -13.54 9.97 6.53
CA LEU A 51 -12.82 11.26 6.63
C LEU A 51 -13.45 12.18 7.69
N LEU A 52 -14.66 11.88 8.15
CA LEU A 52 -15.40 12.68 9.10
C LEU A 52 -14.84 12.50 10.52
N THR A 53 -14.72 13.61 11.24
CA THR A 53 -14.43 13.64 12.67
C THR A 53 -15.73 13.42 13.44
N THR A 54 -15.98 12.19 13.87
CA THR A 54 -17.19 11.85 14.63
C THR A 54 -17.14 12.51 16.01
N PRO A 55 -18.15 13.29 16.43
CA PRO A 55 -18.23 13.79 17.80
C PRO A 55 -18.15 12.65 18.82
N GLN A 56 -17.58 12.90 20.01
CA GLN A 56 -17.56 11.94 21.12
C GLN A 56 -18.98 11.71 21.68
N VAL A 57 -19.81 10.97 20.95
CA VAL A 57 -21.11 10.52 21.46
C VAL A 57 -20.85 9.35 22.40
N THR A 58 -20.90 9.63 23.70
CA THR A 58 -20.63 8.72 24.83
C THR A 58 -21.53 7.47 24.93
N ASN A 59 -22.31 7.16 23.88
CA ASN A 59 -23.28 6.06 23.85
C ASN A 59 -23.24 5.18 22.57
N LEU A 60 -22.33 5.43 21.61
CA LEU A 60 -22.19 4.55 20.43
C LEU A 60 -21.35 3.31 20.77
N ARG A 61 -22.02 2.20 21.09
CA ARG A 61 -21.45 0.89 21.50
C ARG A 61 -20.55 0.16 20.47
N TYR A 62 -20.17 0.82 19.37
CA TYR A 62 -19.60 0.16 18.19
C TYR A 62 -18.35 0.83 17.59
N ALA A 63 -17.84 1.90 18.20
CA ALA A 63 -16.50 2.39 17.90
C ALA A 63 -15.46 1.63 18.75
N PRO A 64 -14.30 1.21 18.21
CA PRO A 64 -13.21 0.68 19.03
C PRO A 64 -12.76 1.76 20.04
N PRO A 65 -12.47 1.40 21.30
CA PRO A 65 -12.11 2.37 22.32
C PRO A 65 -10.81 3.10 21.92
N PRO A 66 -10.77 4.45 21.89
CA PRO A 66 -9.60 5.18 21.48
C PRO A 66 -8.43 4.96 22.45
N GLN A 67 -7.33 4.41 21.93
CA GLN A 67 -6.07 4.35 22.66
C GLN A 67 -5.43 5.75 22.65
N SER A 68 -5.13 6.25 23.85
CA SER A 68 -4.75 7.64 24.16
C SER A 68 -5.87 8.68 23.99
N GLN A 69 -6.05 9.52 25.03
CA GLN A 69 -7.17 10.45 25.15
C GLN A 69 -6.65 11.90 25.29
N SER A 70 -7.25 12.81 24.53
CA SER A 70 -7.34 14.23 24.88
C SER A 70 -8.81 14.60 25.04
N ALA A 71 -9.20 15.02 26.24
CA ALA A 71 -10.60 15.24 26.59
C ALA A 71 -11.20 16.39 25.75
N GLY A 72 -12.26 16.11 25.00
CA GLY A 72 -13.03 17.08 24.20
C GLY A 72 -12.90 16.96 22.68
N GLY A 73 -11.93 16.19 22.17
CA GLY A 73 -11.76 15.97 20.72
C GLY A 73 -12.62 14.82 20.18
N GLY A 74 -13.31 15.05 19.06
CA GLY A 74 -13.98 13.98 18.27
C GLY A 74 -13.01 12.88 17.82
N TYR A 75 -13.52 11.69 17.51
CA TYR A 75 -12.72 10.65 16.88
C TYR A 75 -12.45 11.03 15.42
N ASN A 76 -11.19 11.27 15.06
CA ASN A 76 -10.75 11.50 13.69
C ASN A 76 -9.89 10.31 13.25
N PHE A 77 -10.38 9.55 12.26
CA PHE A 77 -9.70 8.35 11.76
C PHE A 77 -8.32 8.66 11.15
N ILE A 78 -8.18 9.82 10.50
CA ILE A 78 -6.97 10.23 9.76
C ILE A 78 -5.83 10.57 10.74
N SER A 79 -6.12 11.17 11.89
CA SER A 79 -5.12 11.49 12.93
C SER A 79 -4.84 10.35 13.89
N ASN A 80 -5.83 9.48 14.15
CA ASN A 80 -5.68 8.35 15.06
C ASN A 80 -4.94 7.16 14.42
N ASN A 81 -4.84 7.16 13.09
CA ASN A 81 -3.95 6.31 12.32
C ASN A 81 -2.82 7.17 11.73
N ASN A 82 -1.70 6.58 11.32
CA ASN A 82 -0.61 7.34 10.67
C ASN A 82 -0.89 7.56 9.17
N ILE A 83 -2.09 8.04 8.82
CA ILE A 83 -2.46 8.32 7.43
C ILE A 83 -1.66 9.53 6.93
N LYS A 84 -0.83 9.33 5.90
CA LYS A 84 -0.08 10.42 5.24
C LYS A 84 -0.35 10.51 3.74
N ILE A 85 -1.11 9.57 3.19
CA ILE A 85 -1.57 9.59 1.80
C ILE A 85 -3.06 9.24 1.78
N ILE A 86 -3.87 10.10 1.18
CA ILE A 86 -5.28 9.87 0.88
C ILE A 86 -5.41 9.92 -0.64
N VAL A 87 -5.99 8.88 -1.24
CA VAL A 87 -6.31 8.84 -2.67
C VAL A 87 -7.82 8.67 -2.81
N ASN A 88 -8.50 9.72 -3.25
CA ASN A 88 -9.86 9.60 -3.76
C ASN A 88 -9.85 8.80 -5.07
N CYS A 89 -10.85 7.94 -5.21
CA CYS A 89 -11.12 7.08 -6.36
C CYS A 89 -12.63 7.05 -6.71
N GLY A 90 -13.40 8.01 -6.20
CA GLY A 90 -14.76 8.34 -6.62
C GLY A 90 -14.82 9.63 -7.42
N SER A 91 -16.01 10.23 -7.52
CA SER A 91 -16.30 11.52 -8.15
C SER A 91 -15.39 12.63 -7.59
N THR A 92 -14.53 13.21 -8.43
CA THR A 92 -13.63 14.29 -7.97
C THR A 92 -14.42 15.45 -7.36
N LEU A 93 -15.51 15.89 -7.97
CA LEU A 93 -16.23 17.07 -7.49
C LEU A 93 -16.93 16.85 -6.15
N GLU A 94 -17.52 15.67 -5.93
CA GLU A 94 -18.15 15.34 -4.65
C GLU A 94 -17.09 15.25 -3.54
N PHE A 95 -15.93 14.68 -3.84
CA PHE A 95 -14.80 14.67 -2.93
C PHE A 95 -14.27 16.08 -2.63
N LEU A 96 -14.17 16.97 -3.63
CA LEU A 96 -13.72 18.35 -3.43
C LEU A 96 -14.72 19.17 -2.60
N ASP A 97 -16.01 19.08 -2.90
CA ASP A 97 -17.06 19.75 -2.12
C ASP A 97 -17.05 19.27 -0.66
N LEU A 98 -16.93 17.96 -0.46
CA LEU A 98 -16.85 17.34 0.86
C LEU A 98 -15.67 17.87 1.69
N ILE A 99 -14.44 17.90 1.15
CA ILE A 99 -13.26 18.32 1.93
C ILE A 99 -13.16 19.84 2.13
N GLU A 100 -13.69 20.65 1.22
CA GLU A 100 -13.66 22.12 1.32
C GLU A 100 -14.80 22.67 2.19
N ASN A 101 -16.01 22.08 2.11
CA ASN A 101 -17.22 22.63 2.72
C ASN A 101 -17.73 21.86 3.96
N SER A 102 -17.21 20.67 4.27
CA SER A 102 -17.61 19.93 5.50
C SER A 102 -16.87 20.43 6.75
N PRO A 103 -17.56 21.00 7.76
CA PRO A 103 -16.93 21.43 9.01
C PRO A 103 -16.48 20.25 9.90
N HIS A 104 -16.76 19.01 9.48
CA HIS A 104 -16.38 17.79 10.20
C HIS A 104 -15.12 17.14 9.65
N ILE A 105 -14.56 17.61 8.53
CA ILE A 105 -13.30 17.11 7.99
C ILE A 105 -12.16 18.00 8.47
N SER A 106 -11.10 17.34 8.97
CA SER A 106 -9.87 17.99 9.37
C SER A 106 -8.71 17.12 8.91
N ILE A 107 -8.06 17.54 7.83
CA ILE A 107 -6.89 16.90 7.24
C ILE A 107 -5.66 17.73 7.61
N SER A 108 -4.62 17.09 8.14
CA SER A 108 -3.36 17.76 8.49
C SER A 108 -2.58 18.16 7.24
N SER A 109 -1.86 19.28 7.31
CA SER A 109 -1.12 19.86 6.17
C SER A 109 0.08 19.03 5.71
N ASP A 110 0.44 17.97 6.43
CA ASP A 110 1.47 16.98 6.09
C ASP A 110 0.90 15.69 5.44
N VAL A 111 -0.40 15.67 5.13
CA VAL A 111 -1.06 14.58 4.40
C VAL A 111 -1.12 14.91 2.91
N LEU A 112 -0.58 14.03 2.07
CA LEU A 112 -0.82 14.09 0.62
C LEU A 112 -2.27 13.70 0.33
N VAL A 113 -3.02 14.57 -0.34
CA VAL A 113 -4.37 14.27 -0.84
C VAL A 113 -4.35 14.32 -2.36
N LEU A 114 -4.79 13.23 -2.99
CA LEU A 114 -4.84 13.04 -4.43
C LEU A 114 -6.26 12.61 -4.84
N SER A 115 -6.71 12.99 -6.04
CA SER A 115 -7.97 12.52 -6.63
C SER A 115 -7.69 11.79 -7.94
N LEU A 116 -7.86 10.47 -7.95
CA LEU A 116 -7.77 9.63 -9.15
C LEU A 116 -9.16 9.46 -9.76
N ASP A 117 -9.38 10.07 -10.92
CA ASP A 117 -10.66 10.05 -11.60
C ASP A 117 -10.43 10.11 -13.12
N PRO A 118 -10.35 8.95 -13.80
CA PRO A 118 -10.06 8.87 -15.23
C PRO A 118 -11.11 9.57 -16.12
N SER A 119 -12.33 9.71 -15.61
CA SER A 119 -13.48 10.29 -16.31
C SER A 119 -13.63 11.79 -16.05
N PHE A 120 -12.82 12.38 -15.16
CA PHE A 120 -12.91 13.78 -14.78
C PHE A 120 -12.47 14.75 -15.88
N ASP A 121 -13.43 15.53 -16.38
CA ASP A 121 -13.23 16.65 -17.28
C ASP A 121 -13.64 17.97 -16.61
N ALA A 122 -12.64 18.79 -16.26
CA ALA A 122 -12.85 20.11 -15.66
C ALA A 122 -13.62 21.08 -16.57
N SER A 123 -13.60 20.89 -17.90
CA SER A 123 -14.33 21.76 -18.84
C SER A 123 -15.84 21.57 -18.78
N MET A 124 -16.29 20.37 -18.39
CA MET A 124 -17.72 20.03 -18.28
C MET A 124 -18.38 20.58 -17.01
N SER A 125 -17.61 21.14 -16.07
CA SER A 125 -18.11 21.58 -14.76
C SER A 125 -17.74 23.03 -14.41
N PRO A 126 -18.32 24.04 -15.09
CA PRO A 126 -17.98 25.45 -14.87
C PRO A 126 -18.20 25.92 -13.41
N GLN A 127 -19.20 25.36 -12.72
CA GLN A 127 -19.49 25.65 -11.32
C GLN A 127 -18.46 25.03 -10.36
N GLY A 128 -17.90 23.87 -10.71
CA GLY A 128 -16.84 23.21 -9.94
C GLY A 128 -15.46 23.87 -10.08
N ASN A 129 -15.29 24.81 -11.02
CA ASN A 129 -13.99 25.42 -11.35
C ASN A 129 -13.35 26.13 -10.15
N GLU A 130 -14.14 26.72 -9.24
CA GLU A 130 -13.61 27.32 -8.01
C GLU A 130 -13.08 26.25 -7.03
N LEU A 131 -13.83 25.16 -6.80
CA LEU A 131 -13.39 24.03 -5.96
C LEU A 131 -12.10 23.41 -6.53
N ILE A 132 -12.06 23.17 -7.84
CA ILE A 132 -10.89 22.65 -8.55
C ILE A 132 -9.67 23.56 -8.35
N GLN A 133 -9.83 24.88 -8.47
CA GLN A 133 -8.74 25.85 -8.30
C GLN A 133 -8.25 25.92 -6.86
N ARG A 134 -9.14 25.91 -5.86
CA ARG A 134 -8.78 25.90 -4.43
C ARG A 134 -8.01 24.62 -4.08
N PHE A 135 -8.59 23.45 -4.36
CA PHE A 135 -7.96 22.16 -4.13
C PHE A 135 -6.59 22.05 -4.83
N THR A 136 -6.54 22.42 -6.11
CA THR A 136 -5.28 22.38 -6.86
C THR A 136 -4.25 23.31 -6.23
N ARG A 137 -4.58 24.56 -5.89
CA ARG A 137 -3.67 25.51 -5.25
C ARG A 137 -3.09 24.96 -3.95
N ASP A 138 -3.95 24.44 -3.08
CA ASP A 138 -3.58 24.12 -1.71
C ASP A 138 -2.86 22.77 -1.64
N TYR A 139 -3.34 21.75 -2.36
CA TYR A 139 -2.71 20.42 -2.37
C TYR A 139 -1.56 20.28 -3.37
N SER A 140 -1.48 21.06 -4.46
CA SER A 140 -0.25 21.08 -5.29
C SER A 140 0.93 21.63 -4.51
N LYS A 141 0.71 22.64 -3.65
CA LYS A 141 1.77 23.19 -2.80
C LYS A 141 2.25 22.16 -1.78
N ILE A 142 1.34 21.43 -1.14
CA ILE A 142 1.69 20.33 -0.22
C ILE A 142 2.47 19.25 -0.98
N LEU A 143 1.96 18.79 -2.12
CA LEU A 143 2.59 17.77 -2.96
C LEU A 143 4.00 18.18 -3.42
N GLN A 144 4.16 19.38 -3.97
CA GLN A 144 5.46 19.89 -4.42
C GLN A 144 6.44 20.06 -3.27
N ASN A 145 6.02 20.65 -2.14
CA ASN A 145 6.88 20.79 -0.96
C ASN A 145 7.34 19.42 -0.43
N TYR A 146 6.42 18.46 -0.36
CA TYR A 146 6.68 17.12 0.14
C TYR A 146 7.61 16.36 -0.80
N MET A 147 7.35 16.37 -2.12
CA MET A 147 8.20 15.74 -3.13
C MET A 147 9.59 16.38 -3.20
N ASN A 148 9.68 17.72 -3.18
CA ASN A 148 10.96 18.43 -3.20
C ASN A 148 11.78 18.14 -1.93
N SER A 149 11.17 18.21 -0.75
CA SER A 149 11.80 17.83 0.53
C SER A 149 12.25 16.38 0.51
N PHE A 150 11.40 15.48 0.01
CA PHE A 150 11.68 14.06 -0.08
C PHE A 150 12.91 13.77 -0.97
N TYR A 151 12.93 14.28 -2.20
CA TYR A 151 14.05 14.06 -3.13
C TYR A 151 15.33 14.81 -2.72
N PHE A 152 15.21 15.97 -2.07
CA PHE A 152 16.35 16.69 -1.50
C PHE A 152 17.03 15.86 -0.39
N ASN A 153 16.25 15.30 0.53
CA ASN A 153 16.76 14.45 1.61
C ASN A 153 17.18 13.06 1.12
N ASN A 154 16.66 12.59 -0.02
CA ASN A 154 16.91 11.27 -0.59
C ASN A 154 17.36 11.36 -2.07
N PRO A 155 18.57 11.88 -2.35
CA PRO A 155 19.02 12.12 -3.73
C PRO A 155 19.11 10.83 -4.58
N ASN A 156 19.27 9.68 -3.94
CA ASN A 156 19.29 8.36 -4.59
C ASN A 156 17.91 7.68 -4.66
N ALA A 157 16.81 8.37 -4.34
CA ALA A 157 15.45 7.80 -4.30
C ALA A 157 15.04 7.06 -5.59
N ASN A 158 15.44 7.56 -6.76
CA ASN A 158 15.16 6.91 -8.04
C ASN A 158 15.82 5.53 -8.18
N ASN A 159 16.87 5.25 -7.43
CA ASN A 159 17.56 3.95 -7.38
C ASN A 159 16.98 3.00 -6.31
N LEU A 160 15.96 3.43 -5.54
CA LEU A 160 15.35 2.60 -4.48
C LEU A 160 14.20 1.75 -5.02
N ILE A 161 13.55 2.18 -6.10
CA ILE A 161 12.35 1.57 -6.67
C ILE A 161 12.55 1.22 -8.14
N HIS A 162 11.66 0.39 -8.69
CA HIS A 162 11.68 0.06 -10.11
C HIS A 162 11.13 1.23 -10.93
N ASN A 163 11.87 1.61 -11.99
CA ASN A 163 11.44 2.58 -13.00
C ASN A 163 10.03 2.29 -13.54
N LEU A 164 9.33 3.33 -14.00
CA LEU A 164 8.05 3.18 -14.68
C LEU A 164 8.27 2.60 -16.10
N PRO A 165 7.23 2.01 -16.73
CA PRO A 165 7.30 1.60 -18.13
C PRO A 165 7.71 2.76 -19.05
N SER A 166 8.37 2.43 -20.17
CA SER A 166 8.74 3.36 -21.23
C SER A 166 9.50 4.62 -20.78
N ASN A 167 10.26 4.53 -19.69
CA ASN A 167 11.01 5.64 -19.08
C ASN A 167 10.12 6.83 -18.66
N HIS A 168 8.86 6.59 -18.27
CA HIS A 168 8.06 7.62 -17.63
C HIS A 168 8.65 8.01 -16.26
N ASN A 169 8.51 9.28 -15.89
CA ASN A 169 8.95 9.81 -14.59
C ASN A 169 7.87 9.66 -13.52
N LEU A 170 8.30 9.51 -12.25
CA LEU A 170 7.44 9.58 -11.06
C LEU A 170 7.02 11.02 -10.71
N SER A 171 6.86 11.90 -11.70
CA SER A 171 6.28 13.22 -11.45
C SER A 171 4.77 13.09 -11.26
N ILE A 172 4.27 13.73 -10.20
CA ILE A 172 2.84 14.02 -10.06
C ILE A 172 2.76 15.53 -9.90
N ASP A 173 2.35 16.19 -10.98
CA ASP A 173 2.43 17.65 -11.12
C ASP A 173 1.10 18.33 -10.74
N SER A 174 0.05 17.53 -10.50
CA SER A 174 -1.30 17.92 -10.10
C SER A 174 -1.84 16.92 -9.08
N PRO A 175 -2.52 17.35 -8.00
CA PRO A 175 -3.20 16.45 -7.07
C PRO A 175 -4.42 15.78 -7.70
N ILE A 176 -4.98 16.33 -8.78
CA ILE A 176 -6.01 15.66 -9.59
C ILE A 176 -5.31 14.86 -10.70
N LEU A 177 -5.50 13.55 -10.66
CA LEU A 177 -5.00 12.53 -11.58
C LEU A 177 -6.13 12.06 -12.49
N ASN A 178 -6.27 12.70 -13.66
CA ASN A 178 -7.25 12.29 -14.67
C ASN A 178 -6.58 11.68 -15.91
N GLY A 179 -7.40 11.35 -16.91
CA GLY A 179 -6.98 10.82 -18.20
C GLY A 179 -6.98 9.30 -18.32
N SER A 180 -7.01 8.82 -19.56
CA SER A 180 -7.34 7.43 -19.92
C SER A 180 -6.27 6.38 -19.65
N ASN A 181 -5.01 6.76 -19.37
CA ASN A 181 -3.92 5.82 -19.13
C ASN A 181 -3.87 5.36 -17.66
N LEU A 182 -4.93 4.69 -17.22
CA LEU A 182 -5.10 4.22 -15.84
C LEU A 182 -3.96 3.30 -15.38
N LYS A 183 -3.41 2.45 -16.27
CA LYS A 183 -2.20 1.64 -16.01
C LYS A 183 -1.03 2.51 -15.52
N LEU A 184 -0.75 3.63 -16.19
CA LEU A 184 0.32 4.53 -15.80
C LEU A 184 0.03 5.21 -14.45
N GLN A 185 -1.23 5.58 -14.19
CA GLN A 185 -1.61 6.15 -12.89
C GLN A 185 -1.45 5.14 -11.75
N PHE A 186 -1.80 3.86 -11.94
CA PHE A 186 -1.51 2.79 -10.98
C PHE A 186 0.00 2.67 -10.73
N PHE A 187 0.83 2.63 -11.77
CA PHE A 187 2.29 2.63 -11.62
C PHE A 187 2.79 3.85 -10.83
N LYS A 188 2.34 5.07 -11.16
CA LYS A 188 2.75 6.28 -10.42
C LYS A 188 2.34 6.22 -8.95
N LEU A 189 1.07 5.98 -8.65
CA LEU A 189 0.56 5.96 -7.28
C LEU A 189 1.21 4.89 -6.41
N ILE A 190 1.38 3.67 -6.93
CA ILE A 190 1.94 2.57 -6.13
C ILE A 190 3.44 2.76 -5.93
N ARG A 191 4.18 3.20 -6.96
CA ARG A 191 5.61 3.51 -6.81
C ARG A 191 5.84 4.66 -5.83
N LEU A 192 4.96 5.67 -5.83
CA LEU A 192 4.96 6.76 -4.85
C LEU A 192 4.75 6.22 -3.42
N ILE A 193 3.69 5.44 -3.18
CA ILE A 193 3.39 4.87 -1.86
C ILE A 193 4.55 3.97 -1.38
N SER A 194 5.06 3.09 -2.23
CA SER A 194 6.20 2.22 -1.90
C SER A 194 7.46 3.02 -1.57
N LEU A 195 7.75 4.08 -2.34
CA LEU A 195 8.90 4.95 -2.12
C LEU A 195 8.81 5.71 -0.78
N PHE A 196 7.62 6.16 -0.37
CA PHE A 196 7.41 6.74 0.96
C PHE A 196 7.49 5.70 2.09
N LYS A 197 6.90 4.51 1.91
CA LYS A 197 6.98 3.41 2.89
C LYS A 197 8.40 2.87 3.11
N LEU A 198 9.33 3.06 2.17
CA LEU A 198 10.75 2.71 2.37
C LEU A 198 11.47 3.61 3.38
N ILE A 199 10.98 4.83 3.62
CA ILE A 199 11.61 5.82 4.51
C ILE A 199 10.79 6.03 5.79
N ASN A 200 9.47 5.96 5.70
CA ASN A 200 8.56 5.94 6.84
C ASN A 200 7.75 4.64 6.80
N TYR A 201 8.26 3.59 7.44
CA TYR A 201 7.66 2.25 7.40
C TYR A 201 6.28 2.19 8.11
N ASP A 202 6.06 3.07 9.08
CA ASP A 202 4.77 3.23 9.79
C ASP A 202 3.74 4.04 9.00
N LEU A 203 4.11 4.59 7.82
CA LEU A 203 3.20 5.38 6.99
C LEU A 203 2.03 4.54 6.49
N GLN A 204 0.83 5.08 6.64
CA GLN A 204 -0.40 4.45 6.18
C GLN A 204 -1.03 5.26 5.04
N CYS A 205 -1.70 4.55 4.14
CA CYS A 205 -2.42 5.12 3.00
C CYS A 205 -3.90 4.74 3.10
N LEU A 206 -4.78 5.68 2.76
CA LEU A 206 -6.23 5.49 2.73
C LEU A 206 -6.74 5.72 1.30
N PHE A 207 -7.34 4.69 0.72
CA PHE A 207 -8.08 4.78 -0.54
C PHE A 207 -9.56 4.99 -0.23
N VAL A 208 -10.17 6.02 -0.82
CA VAL A 208 -11.58 6.36 -0.60
C VAL A 208 -12.41 6.38 -1.87
N SER A 209 -13.70 6.10 -1.71
CA SER A 209 -14.78 6.36 -2.66
C SER A 209 -16.04 6.70 -1.86
N GLU A 210 -17.13 7.07 -2.52
CA GLU A 210 -18.40 7.52 -1.90
C GLU A 210 -18.85 6.56 -0.78
N ASP A 211 -19.02 5.28 -1.14
CA ASP A 211 -19.49 4.19 -0.28
C ASP A 211 -18.35 3.23 0.12
N GLY A 212 -17.11 3.51 -0.28
CA GLY A 212 -15.94 2.67 -0.04
C GLY A 212 -15.93 1.34 -0.81
N ASN A 213 -16.86 1.14 -1.76
CA ASN A 213 -16.95 -0.06 -2.58
C ASN A 213 -16.68 0.22 -4.07
N GLY A 214 -16.26 1.45 -4.42
CA GLY A 214 -15.99 1.88 -5.78
C GLY A 214 -15.06 0.96 -6.56
N SER A 215 -15.38 0.72 -7.85
CA SER A 215 -14.59 -0.14 -8.73
C SER A 215 -13.14 0.32 -8.86
N LEU A 216 -12.92 1.63 -8.92
CA LEU A 216 -11.60 2.23 -9.08
C LEU A 216 -10.74 2.12 -7.81
N SER A 217 -11.31 2.34 -6.62
CA SER A 217 -10.60 2.12 -5.34
C SER A 217 -10.25 0.64 -5.16
N THR A 218 -11.17 -0.26 -5.55
CA THR A 218 -10.91 -1.70 -5.60
C THR A 218 -9.78 -2.02 -6.59
N GLY A 219 -9.78 -1.43 -7.79
CA GLY A 219 -8.75 -1.58 -8.80
C GLY A 219 -7.37 -1.11 -8.32
N LEU A 220 -7.26 0.07 -7.73
CA LEU A 220 -6.02 0.59 -7.15
C LEU A 220 -5.49 -0.32 -6.04
N THR A 221 -6.39 -0.84 -5.19
CA THR A 221 -6.03 -1.82 -4.14
C THR A 221 -5.52 -3.13 -4.74
N ILE A 222 -6.17 -3.66 -5.78
CA ILE A 222 -5.69 -4.85 -6.51
C ILE A 222 -4.31 -4.59 -7.12
N ALA A 223 -4.10 -3.44 -7.76
CA ALA A 223 -2.80 -3.08 -8.33
C ALA A 223 -1.70 -3.00 -7.25
N TYR A 224 -2.00 -2.43 -6.07
CA TYR A 224 -1.06 -2.41 -4.95
C TYR A 224 -0.72 -3.83 -4.46
N LEU A 225 -1.71 -4.73 -4.36
CA LEU A 225 -1.52 -6.13 -3.96
C LEU A 225 -0.72 -6.93 -4.99
N MET A 226 -1.00 -6.72 -6.27
CA MET A 226 -0.21 -7.24 -7.40
C MET A 226 1.26 -6.80 -7.32
N ASP A 227 1.50 -5.55 -6.94
CA ASP A 227 2.85 -5.03 -6.84
C ASP A 227 3.58 -5.53 -5.58
N CYS A 228 3.05 -5.23 -4.39
CA CYS A 228 3.76 -5.42 -3.13
C CYS A 228 3.80 -6.88 -2.66
N TYR A 229 2.81 -7.69 -3.03
CA TYR A 229 2.68 -9.09 -2.57
C TYR A 229 2.67 -10.12 -3.71
N ARG A 230 2.81 -9.67 -4.97
CA ARG A 230 2.81 -10.53 -6.18
C ARG A 230 1.53 -11.37 -6.34
N TYR A 231 0.41 -10.89 -5.80
CA TYR A 231 -0.87 -11.58 -5.96
C TYR A 231 -1.39 -11.41 -7.39
N ASN A 232 -2.02 -12.45 -7.93
CA ASN A 232 -2.80 -12.31 -9.17
C ASN A 232 -4.13 -11.59 -8.87
N PHE A 233 -4.92 -11.31 -9.91
CA PHE A 233 -6.22 -10.64 -9.79
C PHE A 233 -7.18 -11.35 -8.81
N GLN A 234 -7.32 -12.68 -8.95
CA GLN A 234 -8.22 -13.51 -8.14
C GLN A 234 -7.88 -13.44 -6.64
N ASN A 235 -6.60 -13.61 -6.30
CA ASN A 235 -6.11 -13.62 -4.93
C ASN A 235 -6.17 -12.23 -4.30
N SER A 236 -5.89 -11.19 -5.09
CA SER A 236 -6.01 -9.79 -4.65
C SER A 236 -7.46 -9.44 -4.31
N PHE A 237 -8.40 -9.81 -5.19
CA PHE A 237 -9.83 -9.60 -4.94
C PHE A 237 -10.33 -10.40 -3.73
N LYS A 238 -9.91 -11.67 -3.59
CA LYS A 238 -10.28 -12.52 -2.45
C LYS A 238 -9.90 -11.87 -1.11
N LEU A 239 -8.68 -11.36 -0.97
CA LEU A 239 -8.25 -10.66 0.24
C LEU A 239 -9.06 -9.39 0.52
N ILE A 240 -9.36 -8.59 -0.51
CA ILE A 240 -10.18 -7.39 -0.37
C ILE A 240 -11.59 -7.77 0.14
N HIS A 241 -12.22 -8.76 -0.47
CA HIS A 241 -13.57 -9.20 -0.12
C HIS A 241 -13.64 -9.86 1.27
N GLU A 242 -12.57 -10.56 1.71
CA GLU A 242 -12.45 -11.08 3.08
C GLU A 242 -12.40 -9.96 4.14
N ARG A 243 -11.93 -8.76 3.79
CA ARG A 243 -11.84 -7.60 4.69
C ARG A 243 -13.00 -6.61 4.55
N ARG A 244 -13.62 -6.53 3.37
CA ARG A 244 -14.75 -5.66 3.05
C ARG A 244 -15.70 -6.38 2.09
N SER A 245 -16.60 -7.18 2.66
CA SER A 245 -17.49 -8.10 1.92
C SER A 245 -18.58 -7.40 1.09
N THR A 246 -18.82 -6.10 1.29
CA THR A 246 -19.70 -5.29 0.43
C THR A 246 -19.10 -4.98 -0.94
N ILE A 247 -17.79 -5.13 -1.12
CA ILE A 247 -17.16 -4.94 -2.44
C ILE A 247 -17.61 -6.03 -3.39
N ARG A 248 -18.32 -5.61 -4.44
CA ARG A 248 -18.69 -6.45 -5.59
C ARG A 248 -17.46 -6.80 -6.42
N GLN A 249 -17.45 -7.98 -7.01
CA GLN A 249 -16.43 -8.34 -8.00
C GLN A 249 -16.57 -7.48 -9.26
N LEU A 250 -15.46 -6.98 -9.79
CA LEU A 250 -15.41 -6.26 -11.07
C LEU A 250 -15.91 -7.18 -12.21
N GLN A 251 -16.80 -6.66 -13.05
CA GLN A 251 -17.54 -7.41 -14.06
C GLN A 251 -17.19 -6.91 -15.47
N LEU A 252 -16.83 -7.83 -16.38
CA LEU A 252 -16.50 -7.49 -17.78
C LEU A 252 -17.65 -6.83 -18.56
N ASN A 253 -18.88 -6.94 -18.06
CA ASN A 253 -20.09 -6.41 -18.69
C ASN A 253 -20.33 -4.92 -18.39
N PHE A 254 -19.58 -4.33 -17.45
CA PHE A 254 -19.63 -2.90 -17.13
C PHE A 254 -18.39 -2.23 -17.73
N TYR A 255 -18.58 -1.12 -18.44
CA TYR A 255 -17.51 -0.49 -19.22
C TYR A 255 -16.32 -0.05 -18.34
N ASP A 256 -16.59 0.58 -17.20
CA ASP A 256 -15.55 1.09 -16.30
C ASP A 256 -14.77 -0.06 -15.63
N ASP A 257 -15.48 -1.10 -15.20
CA ASP A 257 -14.87 -2.33 -14.67
C ASP A 257 -13.98 -3.01 -15.73
N LEU A 258 -14.43 -3.08 -16.99
CA LEU A 258 -13.66 -3.62 -18.10
C LEU A 258 -12.38 -2.81 -18.35
N LEU A 259 -12.47 -1.47 -18.36
CA LEU A 259 -11.30 -0.59 -18.47
C LEU A 259 -10.32 -0.82 -17.31
N ILE A 260 -10.81 -0.95 -16.08
CA ILE A 260 -9.98 -1.26 -14.90
C ILE A 260 -9.30 -2.62 -15.07
N ILE A 261 -10.05 -3.68 -15.40
CA ILE A 261 -9.54 -5.05 -15.57
C ILE A 261 -8.45 -5.10 -16.66
N GLU A 262 -8.66 -4.46 -17.82
CA GLU A 262 -7.67 -4.46 -18.90
C GLU A 262 -6.41 -3.65 -18.55
N ASN A 263 -6.54 -2.55 -17.81
CA ASN A 263 -5.38 -1.82 -17.29
C ASN A 263 -4.63 -2.63 -16.22
N LEU A 264 -5.34 -3.36 -15.35
CA LEU A 264 -4.74 -4.26 -14.34
C LEU A 264 -3.98 -5.42 -14.96
N LYS A 265 -4.51 -6.05 -16.02
CA LYS A 265 -3.80 -7.11 -16.76
C LYS A 265 -2.48 -6.59 -17.33
N LYS A 266 -2.49 -5.42 -18.00
CA LYS A 266 -1.30 -4.79 -18.57
C LYS A 266 -0.30 -4.39 -17.48
N PHE A 267 -0.80 -3.77 -16.40
CA PHE A 267 0.00 -3.42 -15.22
C PHE A 267 0.73 -4.65 -14.65
N TYR A 268 0.02 -5.76 -14.42
CA TYR A 268 0.57 -6.98 -13.84
C TYR A 268 1.75 -7.54 -14.66
N TRP A 269 1.56 -7.68 -15.98
CA TRP A 269 2.59 -8.22 -16.88
C TRP A 269 3.82 -7.30 -16.98
N GLU A 270 3.62 -6.00 -17.24
CA GLU A 270 4.73 -5.03 -17.32
C GLU A 270 5.47 -4.90 -15.98
N ASN A 271 4.76 -5.02 -14.85
CA ASN A 271 5.38 -4.98 -13.53
C ASN A 271 6.25 -6.20 -13.25
N ILE A 272 5.82 -7.40 -13.66
CA ILE A 272 6.66 -8.61 -13.60
C ILE A 272 7.91 -8.45 -14.46
N GLU A 273 7.78 -7.92 -15.68
CA GLU A 273 8.92 -7.70 -16.58
C GLU A 273 9.93 -6.70 -15.99
N LEU A 274 9.45 -5.57 -15.46
CA LEU A 274 10.29 -4.55 -14.81
C LEU A 274 11.05 -5.11 -13.60
N LYS A 275 10.40 -5.96 -12.79
CA LYS A 275 11.01 -6.65 -11.64
C LYS A 275 11.99 -7.75 -12.06
N GLY A 276 11.71 -8.45 -13.15
CA GLY A 276 12.63 -9.44 -13.73
C GLY A 276 13.93 -8.81 -14.22
N LYS A 277 13.86 -7.61 -14.79
CA LYS A 277 15.04 -6.85 -15.27
C LYS A 277 15.94 -6.33 -14.14
N ASN A 278 15.39 -6.06 -12.95
CA ASN A 278 16.11 -5.42 -11.85
C ASN A 278 15.84 -6.11 -10.50
N PRO A 279 16.21 -7.38 -10.32
CA PRO A 279 15.79 -8.18 -9.15
C PRO A 279 16.28 -7.64 -7.79
N ASN A 280 17.29 -6.76 -7.81
CA ASN A 280 17.90 -6.14 -6.63
C ASN A 280 17.27 -4.79 -6.23
N LEU A 281 16.42 -4.19 -7.08
CA LEU A 281 15.67 -2.98 -6.68
C LEU A 281 14.56 -3.35 -5.69
N LEU A 282 14.28 -2.48 -4.72
CA LEU A 282 13.39 -2.85 -3.61
C LEU A 282 11.92 -2.85 -4.05
N MET A 283 11.39 -4.06 -4.23
CA MET A 283 9.96 -4.37 -4.09
C MET A 283 9.74 -5.66 -3.27
N ASN A 284 10.70 -6.00 -2.38
CA ASN A 284 10.68 -7.17 -1.51
C ASN A 284 10.82 -6.75 -0.02
N GLY A 285 10.02 -5.78 0.43
CA GLY A 285 10.03 -5.28 1.81
C GLY A 285 9.34 -6.20 2.83
N PHE A 286 8.41 -7.06 2.41
CA PHE A 286 7.75 -8.05 3.28
C PHE A 286 8.53 -9.36 3.42
N LYS A 287 9.87 -9.31 3.45
CA LYS A 287 10.67 -10.43 3.96
C LYS A 287 10.48 -10.48 5.48
N ARG A 288 9.69 -11.46 5.91
CA ARG A 288 9.39 -11.80 7.31
C ARG A 288 10.64 -11.70 8.19
N SER A 289 10.48 -11.11 9.37
CA SER A 289 11.35 -11.39 10.52
C SER A 289 11.12 -12.85 10.97
N MET A 290 11.69 -13.78 10.21
CA MET A 290 11.97 -15.15 10.66
C MET A 290 13.44 -15.14 11.07
N GLY A 291 13.69 -15.28 12.37
CA GLY A 291 15.04 -15.17 12.91
C GLY A 291 16.00 -16.17 12.27
N SER A 292 17.08 -15.67 11.67
CA SER A 292 18.24 -16.50 11.34
C SER A 292 19.11 -16.60 12.59
N GLY A 293 18.75 -17.53 13.47
CA GLY A 293 19.64 -18.02 14.52
C GLY A 293 20.35 -19.27 14.02
N ASN A 294 21.68 -19.25 14.05
CA ASN A 294 22.66 -20.35 13.98
C ASN A 294 22.45 -21.44 12.89
N GLU A 295 23.31 -21.48 11.88
CA GLU A 295 24.62 -22.17 11.85
C GLU A 295 24.52 -23.53 11.15
N SER A 296 25.09 -23.59 9.94
CA SER A 296 25.66 -24.80 9.33
C SER A 296 26.57 -24.34 8.20
N GLY A 297 27.87 -24.57 8.32
CA GLY A 297 28.85 -24.12 7.32
C GLY A 297 28.98 -25.11 6.16
N SER A 298 29.26 -24.59 4.97
CA SER A 298 29.91 -25.36 3.89
C SER A 298 30.68 -24.40 2.97
N THR A 299 32.00 -24.40 3.10
CA THR A 299 32.94 -23.72 2.20
C THR A 299 33.32 -24.64 1.05
N SER A 300 33.30 -24.13 -0.19
CA SER A 300 34.07 -24.68 -1.30
C SER A 300 34.20 -23.65 -2.44
N VAL A 301 35.44 -23.16 -2.63
CA VAL A 301 36.26 -23.08 -3.89
C VAL A 301 35.51 -22.83 -5.23
N ASP A 302 35.99 -22.04 -6.18
CA ASP A 302 37.36 -21.57 -6.52
C ASP A 302 37.44 -20.02 -6.70
N ASP A 303 38.50 -19.31 -7.15
CA ASP A 303 39.79 -19.71 -7.78
C ASP A 303 40.93 -18.63 -7.65
N GLU A 304 42.04 -18.81 -8.40
CA GLU A 304 43.26 -17.98 -8.60
C GLU A 304 43.06 -16.45 -8.88
N ASN A 305 43.99 -15.51 -8.61
CA ASN A 305 45.45 -15.53 -8.81
C ASN A 305 46.13 -14.26 -8.20
N GLY A 306 47.46 -14.26 -7.93
CA GLY A 306 48.24 -13.00 -7.91
C GLY A 306 49.11 -12.57 -6.69
N GLY A 307 50.05 -13.41 -6.24
CA GLY A 307 51.46 -12.97 -6.01
C GLY A 307 51.90 -12.18 -4.76
N GLY A 308 52.70 -12.84 -3.91
CA GLY A 308 53.68 -12.23 -2.99
C GLY A 308 53.17 -11.91 -1.57
N GLY A 309 53.86 -12.24 -0.48
CA GLY A 309 55.14 -12.94 -0.32
C GLY A 309 55.81 -12.53 1.00
N GLY A 310 56.07 -13.48 1.91
CA GLY A 310 56.74 -13.23 3.19
C GLY A 310 56.15 -14.01 4.36
N ASP A 311 56.78 -15.13 4.70
CA ASP A 311 56.63 -15.77 6.01
C ASP A 311 57.24 -14.88 7.10
N GLU A 312 56.53 -14.68 8.22
CA GLU A 312 57.20 -14.62 9.54
C GLU A 312 56.20 -14.92 10.67
N ILE A 313 56.37 -16.08 11.32
CA ILE A 313 55.68 -16.43 12.56
C ILE A 313 56.51 -15.87 13.72
N MET A 314 55.95 -14.96 14.51
CA MET A 314 56.57 -14.48 15.76
C MET A 314 55.58 -14.48 16.92
N VAL A 315 56.03 -15.04 18.03
CA VAL A 315 55.26 -15.33 19.24
C VAL A 315 55.47 -14.25 20.29
N GLY A 316 54.38 -13.77 20.89
CA GLY A 316 54.31 -13.27 22.28
C GLY A 316 55.10 -11.99 22.63
N GLY A 317 54.43 -11.03 23.28
CA GLY A 317 55.14 -9.88 23.86
C GLY A 317 54.26 -8.77 24.43
N ASP A 318 53.82 -8.94 25.69
CA ASP A 318 53.33 -7.83 26.50
C ASP A 318 54.33 -6.66 26.52
N ARG A 319 53.90 -5.44 26.17
CA ARG A 319 54.59 -4.21 26.61
C ARG A 319 53.62 -3.14 27.13
N LYS A 320 53.98 -2.64 28.31
CA LYS A 320 53.25 -1.66 29.12
C LYS A 320 53.36 -0.24 28.56
N ARG A 321 52.40 0.60 28.95
CA ARG A 321 52.43 2.07 28.82
C ARG A 321 53.58 2.70 29.61
N LYS A 322 54.19 3.75 29.04
CA LYS A 322 54.45 5.12 29.59
C LYS A 322 55.53 5.78 28.69
N LEU A 323 55.40 7.03 28.23
CA LEU A 323 55.38 8.29 29.00
C LEU A 323 56.57 8.40 29.98
N HIS A 324 57.79 8.59 29.46
CA HIS A 324 58.30 9.96 29.28
C HIS A 324 59.48 10.02 28.30
#